data_AF-A0A0S7YA60-F1
#
_entry.id   AF-A0A0S7YA60-F1
#
_cell.length_a   1.000
_cell.length_b   1.000
_cell.length_c   1.000
_cell.angle_alpha   90.00
_cell.angle_beta   90.00
_cell.angle_gamma   90.00
#
_symmetry.space_group_name_H-M   'P 1'
#
loop_
_entity.id
_entity.type
_entity.pdbx_description
1 polymer ?
#
loop_
_entity_poly.entity_id
_entity_poly.type
_entity_poly.pdbx_seq_one_letter_code
_entity_poly.pdbx_strand_id
1 'polypeptide(L)'
;MIKLNKASKTMEKETKISLEEFEIFKSEKEKPLLIWAFIGDSFFLIATFIVQFVYQEIFQTGILSWKNYFILVAGNLLLFFGVFFLWRKGHKTWLWKYVFVIFGIILLTTWIYLTDPKYTRTMFTPILLVIALSGGLFYEINLAILATLIGGIAYSFILLHYSHLGSLPPPYEIYLTFLFFILTLLFTFVTVKRTKIYLIELLEKRRELEEAKSVLEVKVEARTKELRELTQGLEGKIKARTKELQERVNQLERFQKLTIGRELKMVELKKEIEKLKEELEKYLRAPGGSL
;
A
#
# COMPACT_ATOMS: atom_id res chain seq x y z
N MET A 1 11.09 -39.19 19.48
CA MET A 1 10.10 -39.11 18.37
C MET A 1 9.04 -38.01 18.54
N ILE A 2 8.42 -37.81 19.71
CA ILE A 2 7.30 -36.85 19.87
C ILE A 2 7.69 -35.37 19.61
N LYS A 3 8.89 -34.92 20.03
CA LYS A 3 9.37 -33.55 19.76
C LYS A 3 9.64 -33.27 18.27
N LEU A 4 10.12 -34.25 17.52
CA LEU A 4 10.35 -34.12 16.07
C LEU A 4 9.02 -34.01 15.29
N ASN A 5 8.00 -34.75 15.71
CA ASN A 5 6.67 -34.70 15.09
C ASN A 5 5.97 -33.35 15.36
N LYS A 6 6.20 -32.73 16.52
CA LYS A 6 5.68 -31.39 16.82
C LYS A 6 6.35 -30.31 15.97
N ALA A 7 7.69 -30.33 15.84
CA ALA A 7 8.44 -29.36 15.04
C ALA A 7 8.13 -29.44 13.54
N SER A 8 7.99 -30.66 12.99
CA SER A 8 7.59 -30.86 11.59
C SER A 8 6.19 -30.31 11.31
N LYS A 9 5.22 -30.53 12.21
CA LYS A 9 3.88 -29.96 12.09
C LYS A 9 3.85 -28.44 12.19
N THR A 10 4.71 -27.84 13.00
CA THR A 10 4.80 -26.37 13.08
C THR A 10 5.38 -25.77 11.80
N MET A 11 6.46 -26.35 11.25
CA MET A 11 7.03 -25.89 9.98
C MET A 11 6.08 -26.06 8.80
N GLU A 12 5.34 -27.17 8.72
CA GLU A 12 4.34 -27.39 7.66
C GLU A 12 3.17 -26.39 7.76
N LYS A 13 2.81 -25.98 8.99
CA LYS A 13 1.77 -24.98 9.22
C LYS A 13 2.24 -23.57 8.86
N GLU A 14 3.46 -23.19 9.22
CA GLU A 14 4.06 -21.90 8.83
C GLU A 14 4.23 -21.77 7.31
N THR A 15 4.61 -22.85 6.61
CA THR A 15 4.73 -22.85 5.15
C THR A 15 3.39 -22.83 4.41
N LYS A 16 2.31 -23.35 5.01
CA LYS A 16 0.96 -23.23 4.43
C LYS A 16 0.35 -21.85 4.62
N ILE A 17 0.54 -21.23 5.79
CA ILE A 17 0.06 -19.87 6.06
C ILE A 17 0.74 -18.87 5.12
N SER A 18 2.04 -19.04 4.84
CA SER A 18 2.74 -18.16 3.90
C SER A 18 2.23 -18.27 2.45
N LEU A 19 1.71 -19.43 2.04
CA LEU A 19 1.14 -19.62 0.70
C LEU A 19 -0.21 -18.93 0.54
N GLU A 20 -1.10 -19.03 1.54
CA GLU A 20 -2.42 -18.39 1.49
C GLU A 20 -2.28 -16.86 1.56
N GLU A 21 -1.42 -16.34 2.43
CA GLU A 21 -1.06 -14.91 2.49
C GLU A 21 -0.45 -14.43 1.18
N PHE A 22 0.41 -15.23 0.57
CA PHE A 22 0.99 -14.94 -0.74
C PHE A 22 -0.08 -14.87 -1.83
N GLU A 23 -1.04 -15.80 -1.85
CA GLU A 23 -2.16 -15.78 -2.81
C GLU A 23 -3.05 -14.54 -2.63
N ILE A 24 -3.35 -14.16 -1.38
CA ILE A 24 -4.10 -12.94 -1.06
C ILE A 24 -3.32 -11.71 -1.54
N PHE A 25 -2.04 -11.60 -1.17
CA PHE A 25 -1.18 -10.50 -1.58
C PHE A 25 -1.04 -10.38 -3.10
N LYS A 26 -0.87 -11.53 -3.77
CA LYS A 26 -0.84 -11.61 -5.23
C LYS A 26 -2.15 -11.10 -5.83
N SER A 27 -3.29 -11.57 -5.31
CA SER A 27 -4.61 -11.13 -5.78
C SER A 27 -4.84 -9.62 -5.59
N GLU A 28 -4.29 -9.04 -4.52
CA GLU A 28 -4.36 -7.60 -4.24
C GLU A 28 -3.56 -6.80 -5.28
N LYS A 29 -2.36 -7.28 -5.66
CA LYS A 29 -1.52 -6.67 -6.70
C LYS A 29 -2.06 -6.83 -8.11
N GLU A 30 -2.86 -7.86 -8.37
CA GLU A 30 -3.43 -8.11 -9.70
C GLU A 30 -4.66 -7.24 -10.02
N LYS A 31 -5.41 -6.79 -9.01
CA LYS A 31 -6.55 -5.88 -9.20
C LYS A 31 -6.21 -4.61 -10.00
N PRO A 32 -5.15 -3.84 -9.65
CA PRO A 32 -4.79 -2.66 -10.45
C PRO A 32 -4.31 -3.03 -11.85
N LEU A 33 -3.62 -4.17 -12.04
CA LEU A 33 -3.19 -4.63 -13.36
C LEU A 33 -4.39 -4.84 -14.30
N LEU A 34 -5.50 -5.37 -13.77
CA LEU A 34 -6.73 -5.50 -14.54
C LEU A 34 -7.23 -4.13 -14.97
N ILE A 35 -7.34 -3.15 -14.06
CA ILE A 35 -7.76 -1.77 -14.42
C ILE A 35 -6.86 -1.18 -15.51
N TRP A 36 -5.54 -1.37 -15.42
CA TRP A 36 -4.60 -0.93 -16.45
C TRP A 36 -4.79 -1.66 -17.78
N ALA A 37 -5.12 -2.96 -17.76
CA ALA A 37 -5.49 -3.70 -18.96
C ALA A 37 -6.78 -3.15 -19.59
N PHE A 38 -7.76 -2.72 -18.78
CA PHE A 38 -8.98 -2.08 -19.27
C PHE A 38 -8.69 -0.76 -20.00
N ILE A 39 -7.86 0.08 -19.38
CA ILE A 39 -7.43 1.36 -19.97
C ILE A 39 -6.62 1.11 -21.25
N GLY A 40 -5.71 0.12 -21.20
CA GLY A 40 -4.85 -0.25 -22.31
C GLY A 40 -5.63 -0.77 -23.52
N ASP A 41 -6.60 -1.65 -23.31
CA ASP A 41 -7.44 -2.18 -24.40
C ASP A 41 -8.31 -1.07 -25.03
N SER A 42 -8.87 -0.17 -24.21
CA SER A 42 -9.61 1.00 -24.71
C SER A 42 -8.73 1.89 -25.59
N PHE A 43 -7.51 2.15 -25.15
CA PHE A 43 -6.52 2.92 -25.92
C PHE A 43 -6.13 2.18 -27.21
N PHE A 44 -5.94 0.86 -27.15
CA PHE A 44 -5.64 0.03 -28.31
C PHE A 44 -6.75 0.08 -29.37
N LEU A 45 -8.03 0.02 -28.97
CA LEU A 45 -9.15 0.15 -29.90
C LEU A 45 -9.16 1.52 -30.59
N ILE A 46 -8.93 2.60 -29.84
CA ILE A 46 -8.84 3.95 -30.41
C ILE A 46 -7.65 4.07 -31.37
N ALA A 47 -6.47 3.56 -30.97
CA ALA A 47 -5.28 3.59 -31.80
C ALA A 47 -5.46 2.80 -33.09
N THR A 48 -6.01 1.58 -33.01
CA THR A 48 -6.29 0.76 -34.21
C THR A 48 -7.33 1.40 -35.12
N PHE A 49 -8.32 2.10 -34.56
CA PHE A 49 -9.30 2.86 -35.35
C PHE A 49 -8.63 3.99 -36.14
N ILE A 50 -7.77 4.78 -35.48
CA ILE A 50 -7.02 5.88 -36.11
C ILE A 50 -6.12 5.33 -37.22
N VAL A 51 -5.38 4.25 -36.95
CA VAL A 51 -4.51 3.60 -37.94
C VAL A 51 -5.34 3.12 -39.13
N GLN A 52 -6.43 2.39 -38.90
CA GLN A 52 -7.32 1.91 -39.95
C GLN A 52 -7.87 3.07 -40.80
N PHE A 53 -8.33 4.14 -40.16
CA PHE A 53 -8.85 5.33 -40.83
C PHE A 53 -7.79 5.99 -41.71
N VAL A 54 -6.59 6.21 -41.18
CA VAL A 54 -5.47 6.82 -41.91
C VAL A 54 -5.07 5.97 -43.12
N TYR A 55 -4.89 4.66 -42.95
CA TYR A 55 -4.49 3.78 -44.04
C TYR A 55 -5.54 3.70 -45.15
N GLN A 56 -6.82 3.71 -44.79
CA GLN A 56 -7.89 3.57 -45.75
C GLN A 56 -8.22 4.88 -46.47
N GLU A 57 -8.38 6.00 -45.74
CA GLU A 57 -8.83 7.26 -46.31
C GLU A 57 -7.68 8.10 -46.89
N ILE A 58 -6.51 8.08 -46.26
CA ILE A 58 -5.38 8.91 -46.68
C ILE A 58 -4.51 8.16 -47.69
N PHE A 59 -4.13 6.92 -47.37
CA PHE A 59 -3.22 6.14 -48.22
C PHE A 59 -3.94 5.30 -49.29
N GLN A 60 -5.28 5.21 -49.23
CA GLN A 60 -6.09 4.37 -50.12
C GLN A 60 -5.63 2.89 -50.14
N THR A 61 -4.97 2.46 -49.06
CA THR A 61 -4.51 1.09 -48.86
C THR A 61 -5.47 0.40 -47.90
N GLY A 62 -6.33 -0.47 -48.44
CA GLY A 62 -7.26 -1.24 -47.62
C GLY A 62 -6.56 -2.42 -46.93
N ILE A 63 -5.92 -2.18 -45.78
CA ILE A 63 -5.35 -3.27 -44.95
C ILE A 63 -6.45 -4.24 -44.52
N LEU A 64 -7.58 -3.68 -44.10
CA LEU A 64 -8.76 -4.40 -43.66
C LEU A 64 -10.02 -3.71 -44.21
N SER A 65 -11.07 -4.45 -44.54
CA SER A 65 -12.36 -3.83 -44.87
C SER A 65 -13.02 -3.28 -43.60
N TRP A 66 -13.75 -2.17 -43.70
CA TRP A 66 -14.51 -1.61 -42.57
C TRP A 66 -15.44 -2.65 -41.92
N LYS A 67 -16.06 -3.52 -42.72
CA LYS A 67 -16.90 -4.62 -42.22
C LYS A 67 -16.10 -5.57 -41.32
N ASN A 68 -14.93 -6.03 -41.76
CA ASN A 68 -14.10 -6.94 -40.98
C ASN A 68 -13.55 -6.25 -39.73
N TYR A 69 -13.17 -4.97 -39.84
CA TYR A 69 -12.72 -4.17 -38.71
C TYR A 69 -13.78 -4.07 -37.61
N PHE A 70 -15.02 -3.70 -37.96
CA PHE A 70 -16.10 -3.59 -36.98
C PHE A 70 -16.49 -4.94 -36.36
N ILE A 71 -16.40 -6.04 -37.10
CA ILE A 71 -16.59 -7.39 -36.53
C ILE A 71 -15.54 -7.67 -35.45
N LEU A 72 -14.28 -7.32 -35.69
CA LEU A 72 -13.19 -7.53 -34.74
C LEU A 72 -13.33 -6.63 -33.50
N VAL A 73 -13.69 -5.36 -33.68
CA VAL A 73 -13.97 -4.43 -32.57
C VAL A 73 -15.15 -4.92 -31.75
N ALA A 74 -16.25 -5.33 -32.39
CA ALA A 74 -17.42 -5.86 -31.71
C ALA A 74 -17.09 -7.14 -30.92
N GLY A 75 -16.30 -8.04 -31.52
CA GLY A 75 -15.81 -9.25 -30.85
C GLY A 75 -14.94 -8.94 -29.63
N ASN A 76 -14.00 -8.01 -29.76
CA ASN A 76 -13.18 -7.52 -28.65
C ASN A 76 -14.05 -6.93 -27.52
N LEU A 77 -14.95 -6.00 -27.83
CA LEU A 77 -15.83 -5.38 -26.85
C LEU A 77 -16.70 -6.40 -26.12
N LEU A 78 -17.33 -7.34 -26.85
CA LEU A 78 -18.19 -8.36 -26.25
C LEU A 78 -17.43 -9.20 -25.21
N LEU A 79 -16.23 -9.64 -25.56
CA LEU A 79 -15.43 -10.48 -24.69
C LEU A 79 -14.82 -9.69 -23.52
N PHE A 80 -14.44 -8.45 -23.77
CA PHE A 80 -14.02 -7.51 -22.74
C PHE A 80 -15.13 -7.24 -21.72
N PHE A 81 -16.36 -6.97 -22.16
CA PHE A 81 -17.51 -6.85 -21.26
C PHE A 81 -17.83 -8.16 -20.54
N GLY A 82 -17.65 -9.31 -21.19
CA GLY A 82 -17.76 -10.63 -20.56
C GLY A 82 -16.78 -10.80 -19.40
N VAL A 83 -15.49 -10.51 -19.62
CA VAL A 83 -14.45 -10.56 -18.58
C VAL A 83 -14.74 -9.55 -17.47
N PHE A 84 -15.14 -8.33 -17.82
CA PHE A 84 -15.52 -7.29 -16.84
C PHE A 84 -16.67 -7.73 -15.95
N PHE A 85 -17.70 -8.37 -16.53
CA PHE A 85 -18.86 -8.82 -15.79
C PHE A 85 -18.53 -9.99 -14.86
N LEU A 86 -17.70 -10.94 -15.32
CA LEU A 86 -17.18 -12.02 -14.48
C LEU A 86 -16.36 -11.47 -13.31
N TRP A 87 -15.52 -10.46 -13.55
CA TRP A 87 -14.76 -9.78 -12.51
C TRP A 87 -15.66 -9.08 -11.49
N ARG A 88 -16.65 -8.31 -11.96
CA ARG A 88 -17.59 -7.57 -11.08
C ARG A 88 -18.42 -8.50 -10.19
N LYS A 89 -18.74 -9.71 -10.65
CA LYS A 89 -19.47 -10.72 -9.86
C LYS A 89 -18.65 -11.37 -8.74
N GLY A 90 -17.37 -11.02 -8.59
CA GLY A 90 -16.49 -11.63 -7.59
C GLY A 90 -16.27 -13.13 -7.84
N HIS A 91 -16.54 -13.62 -9.06
CA HIS A 91 -16.18 -14.98 -9.43
C HIS A 91 -14.65 -15.13 -9.36
N LYS A 92 -14.21 -16.36 -9.03
CA LYS A 92 -12.82 -16.71 -8.73
C LYS A 92 -11.84 -15.96 -9.64
N THR A 93 -11.09 -15.04 -9.05
CA THR A 93 -10.09 -14.19 -9.71
C THR A 93 -8.96 -14.98 -10.38
N TRP A 94 -8.89 -16.28 -10.16
CA TRP A 94 -7.95 -17.13 -10.87
C TRP A 94 -8.37 -17.39 -12.34
N LEU A 95 -9.66 -17.57 -12.65
CA LEU A 95 -10.11 -18.03 -13.97
C LEU A 95 -10.00 -16.97 -15.08
N TRP A 96 -10.22 -15.69 -14.77
CA TRP A 96 -10.29 -14.66 -15.82
C TRP A 96 -8.94 -14.46 -16.53
N LYS A 97 -7.81 -14.72 -15.86
CA LYS A 97 -6.48 -14.61 -16.49
C LYS A 97 -6.34 -15.59 -17.65
N TYR A 98 -6.85 -16.80 -17.47
CA TYR A 98 -6.87 -17.84 -18.49
C TYR A 98 -7.79 -17.44 -19.64
N VAL A 99 -9.00 -16.98 -19.32
CA VAL A 99 -9.95 -16.49 -20.34
C VAL A 99 -9.33 -15.35 -21.14
N PHE A 100 -8.69 -14.38 -20.48
CA PHE A 100 -8.06 -13.23 -21.11
C PHE A 100 -6.92 -13.65 -22.05
N VAL A 101 -6.03 -14.55 -21.62
CA VAL A 101 -4.93 -15.05 -22.44
C VAL A 101 -5.44 -15.84 -23.65
N ILE A 102 -6.35 -16.79 -23.43
CA ILE A 102 -6.94 -17.61 -24.50
C ILE A 102 -7.63 -16.69 -25.52
N PHE A 103 -8.41 -15.74 -25.01
CA PHE A 103 -9.13 -14.80 -25.84
C PHE A 103 -8.19 -13.90 -26.65
N GLY A 104 -7.17 -13.32 -26.03
CA GLY A 104 -6.20 -12.49 -26.71
C GLY A 104 -5.54 -13.21 -27.89
N ILE A 105 -5.19 -14.49 -27.72
CA ILE A 105 -4.63 -15.32 -28.79
C ILE A 105 -5.65 -15.54 -29.91
N ILE A 106 -6.89 -15.90 -29.57
CA ILE A 106 -7.96 -16.13 -30.57
C ILE A 106 -8.26 -14.84 -31.35
N LEU A 107 -8.35 -13.71 -30.65
CA LEU A 107 -8.63 -12.41 -31.26
C LEU A 107 -7.53 -12.04 -32.25
N LEU A 108 -6.25 -12.12 -31.85
CA LEU A 108 -5.11 -11.84 -32.73
C LEU A 108 -5.07 -12.78 -33.93
N THR A 109 -5.33 -14.06 -33.71
CA THR A 109 -5.39 -15.07 -34.78
C THR A 109 -6.48 -14.73 -35.80
N THR A 110 -7.67 -14.35 -35.30
CA THR A 110 -8.80 -13.92 -36.15
C THR A 110 -8.45 -12.63 -36.90
N TRP A 111 -7.76 -11.70 -36.23
CA TRP A 111 -7.31 -10.45 -36.85
C TRP A 111 -6.39 -10.71 -38.04
N ILE A 112 -5.44 -11.62 -37.88
CA ILE A 112 -4.50 -12.01 -38.93
C ILE A 112 -5.16 -12.82 -40.02
N TYR A 113 -6.16 -13.64 -39.68
CA TYR A 113 -6.94 -14.38 -40.66
C TYR A 113 -7.75 -13.47 -41.59
N LEU A 114 -8.25 -12.35 -41.06
CA LEU A 114 -9.08 -11.41 -41.83
C LEU A 114 -8.28 -10.35 -42.60
N THR A 115 -6.97 -10.22 -42.31
CA THR A 115 -6.09 -9.23 -42.93
C THR A 115 -5.48 -9.79 -44.22
N ASP A 116 -5.29 -8.94 -45.22
CA ASP A 116 -4.75 -9.35 -46.52
C ASP A 116 -3.34 -9.97 -46.39
N PRO A 117 -3.08 -11.14 -47.03
CA PRO A 117 -1.80 -11.85 -47.01
C PRO A 117 -0.55 -10.99 -47.26
N LYS A 118 -0.69 -9.93 -48.06
CA LYS A 118 0.42 -9.02 -48.38
C LYS A 118 0.96 -8.29 -47.15
N TYR A 119 0.09 -7.96 -46.20
CA TYR A 119 0.43 -7.18 -45.00
C TYR A 119 0.64 -8.04 -43.76
N THR A 120 0.17 -9.30 -43.77
CA THR A 120 0.26 -10.17 -42.59
C THR A 120 1.61 -10.83 -42.38
N ARG A 121 2.48 -10.89 -43.41
CA ARG A 121 3.85 -11.40 -43.27
C ARG A 121 4.67 -10.71 -42.16
N THR A 122 4.52 -9.40 -41.99
CA THR A 122 5.19 -8.65 -40.92
C THR A 122 4.47 -8.76 -39.57
N MET A 123 3.22 -9.24 -39.55
CA MET A 123 2.39 -9.35 -38.33
C MET A 123 2.52 -10.69 -37.59
N PHE A 124 3.31 -11.64 -38.08
CA PHE A 124 3.56 -12.92 -37.39
C PHE A 124 4.38 -12.79 -36.10
N THR A 125 5.39 -11.90 -36.10
CA THR A 125 6.30 -11.71 -34.96
C THR A 125 5.59 -11.15 -33.70
N PRO A 126 4.66 -10.18 -33.80
CA PRO A 126 3.86 -9.71 -32.68
C PRO A 126 3.09 -10.79 -31.92
N ILE A 127 2.56 -11.83 -32.59
CA ILE A 127 1.78 -12.89 -31.92
C ILE A 127 2.62 -13.59 -30.86
N LEU A 128 3.85 -13.98 -31.22
CA LEU A 128 4.78 -14.63 -30.30
C LEU A 128 5.16 -13.73 -29.13
N LEU A 129 5.29 -12.43 -29.40
CA LEU A 129 5.62 -11.42 -28.41
C LEU A 129 4.49 -11.23 -27.40
N VAL A 130 3.23 -11.21 -27.86
CA VAL A 130 2.05 -11.12 -26.99
C VAL A 130 1.89 -12.37 -26.13
N ILE A 131 2.10 -13.56 -26.69
CA ILE A 131 2.05 -14.83 -25.94
C ILE A 131 3.08 -14.84 -24.82
N ALA A 132 4.33 -14.44 -25.11
CA ALA A 132 5.42 -14.40 -24.15
C ALA A 132 5.19 -13.35 -23.03
N LEU A 133 4.71 -12.17 -23.40
CA LEU A 133 4.43 -11.10 -22.44
C LEU A 133 3.25 -11.45 -21.51
N SER A 134 2.26 -12.18 -22.01
CA SER A 134 1.07 -12.54 -21.22
C SER A 134 1.38 -13.41 -20.00
N GLY A 135 2.33 -14.35 -20.12
CA GLY A 135 2.78 -15.19 -19.00
C GLY A 135 3.55 -14.40 -17.93
N GLY A 136 4.32 -13.40 -18.35
CA GLY A 136 5.05 -12.51 -17.45
C GLY A 136 4.14 -11.59 -16.64
N LEU A 137 3.02 -11.13 -17.21
CA LEU A 137 2.09 -10.20 -16.56
C LEU A 137 1.41 -10.78 -15.32
N PHE A 138 1.15 -12.09 -15.29
CA PHE A 138 0.39 -12.73 -14.21
C PHE A 138 1.24 -13.55 -13.24
N TYR A 139 2.56 -13.59 -13.43
CA TYR A 139 3.48 -14.32 -12.55
C TYR A 139 3.13 -15.81 -12.41
N GLU A 140 2.53 -16.43 -13.43
CA GLU A 140 2.06 -17.83 -13.41
C GLU A 140 2.70 -18.63 -14.53
N ILE A 141 3.58 -19.57 -14.15
CA ILE A 141 4.25 -20.44 -15.12
C ILE A 141 3.26 -21.31 -15.89
N ASN A 142 2.19 -21.79 -15.23
CA ASN A 142 1.16 -22.60 -15.86
C ASN A 142 0.41 -21.81 -16.94
N LEU A 143 0.14 -20.53 -16.67
CA LEU A 143 -0.51 -19.64 -17.63
C LEU A 143 0.41 -19.35 -18.82
N ALA A 144 1.70 -19.13 -18.58
CA ALA A 144 2.70 -18.95 -19.63
C ALA A 144 2.80 -20.19 -20.54
N ILE A 145 2.84 -21.39 -19.95
CA ILE A 145 2.86 -22.66 -20.70
C ILE A 145 1.58 -22.83 -21.51
N LEU A 146 0.42 -22.55 -20.92
CA LEU A 146 -0.85 -22.64 -21.64
C LEU A 146 -0.91 -21.65 -22.82
N ALA A 147 -0.53 -20.39 -22.58
CA ALA A 147 -0.46 -19.36 -23.62
C ALA A 147 0.43 -19.80 -24.79
N THR A 148 1.59 -20.37 -24.45
CA THR A 148 2.56 -20.91 -25.40
C THR A 148 1.96 -22.02 -26.25
N LEU A 149 1.30 -23.00 -25.62
CA LEU A 149 0.71 -24.13 -26.33
C LEU A 149 -0.41 -23.68 -27.28
N ILE A 150 -1.34 -22.87 -26.79
CA ILE A 150 -2.47 -22.35 -27.59
C ILE A 150 -1.95 -21.47 -28.72
N GLY A 151 -0.95 -20.63 -28.44
CA GLY A 151 -0.29 -19.80 -29.42
C GLY A 151 0.41 -20.60 -30.52
N GLY A 152 1.10 -21.68 -30.16
CA GLY A 152 1.73 -22.60 -31.13
C GLY A 152 0.70 -23.30 -32.04
N ILE A 153 -0.43 -23.73 -31.46
CA ILE A 153 -1.56 -24.29 -32.22
C ILE A 153 -2.14 -23.25 -33.17
N ALA A 154 -2.44 -22.05 -32.67
CA ALA A 154 -2.97 -20.95 -33.47
C ALA A 154 -2.03 -20.59 -34.63
N TYR A 155 -0.73 -20.50 -34.35
CA TYR A 155 0.29 -20.24 -35.37
C TYR A 155 0.31 -21.32 -36.45
N SER A 156 0.17 -22.59 -36.07
CA SER A 156 0.09 -23.71 -37.01
C SER A 156 -1.14 -23.62 -37.91
N PHE A 157 -2.31 -23.22 -37.37
CA PHE A 157 -3.50 -22.95 -38.18
C PHE A 157 -3.30 -21.80 -39.16
N ILE A 158 -2.65 -20.72 -38.73
CA ILE A 158 -2.36 -19.59 -39.61
C ILE A 158 -1.41 -20.02 -40.76
N LEU A 159 -0.35 -20.79 -40.45
CA LEU A 159 0.54 -21.32 -41.48
C LEU A 159 -0.18 -22.21 -42.49
N LEU A 160 -1.07 -23.09 -42.04
CA LEU A 160 -1.88 -23.93 -42.93
C LEU A 160 -2.81 -23.09 -43.83
N HIS A 161 -3.41 -22.05 -43.28
CA HIS A 161 -4.27 -21.14 -44.05
C HIS A 161 -3.49 -20.43 -45.16
N TYR A 162 -2.32 -19.86 -44.86
CA TYR A 162 -1.49 -19.18 -45.87
C TYR A 162 -0.84 -20.15 -46.86
N SER A 163 -0.59 -21.39 -46.46
CA SER A 163 -0.22 -22.47 -47.38
C SER A 163 -1.30 -22.71 -48.42
N HIS A 164 -2.57 -22.76 -48.00
CA HIS A 164 -3.68 -22.94 -48.92
C HIS A 164 -3.85 -21.75 -49.90
N LEU A 165 -3.54 -20.53 -49.45
CA LEU A 165 -3.57 -19.33 -50.29
C LEU A 165 -2.36 -19.20 -51.25
N GLY A 166 -1.41 -20.14 -51.22
CA GLY A 166 -0.21 -20.11 -52.05
C GLY A 166 0.82 -19.05 -51.63
N SER A 167 0.65 -18.43 -50.46
CA SER A 167 1.49 -17.34 -49.96
C SER A 167 2.36 -17.81 -48.78
N LEU A 168 2.98 -18.98 -48.91
CA LEU A 168 3.87 -19.51 -47.86
C LEU A 168 4.98 -18.50 -47.55
N PRO A 169 5.27 -18.25 -46.26
CA PRO A 169 6.47 -17.51 -45.89
C PRO A 169 7.71 -18.32 -46.32
N PRO A 170 8.79 -17.63 -46.72
CA PRO A 170 10.06 -18.29 -46.97
C PRO A 170 10.51 -19.13 -45.76
N PRO A 171 11.17 -20.28 -45.97
CA PRO A 171 11.58 -21.16 -44.87
C PRO A 171 12.39 -20.47 -43.76
N TYR A 172 13.23 -19.49 -44.11
CA TYR A 172 14.01 -18.75 -43.11
C TYR A 172 13.15 -17.96 -42.12
N GLU A 173 11.98 -17.45 -42.53
CA GLU A 173 11.06 -16.73 -41.64
C GLU A 173 10.44 -17.70 -40.63
N ILE A 174 10.13 -18.93 -41.05
CA ILE A 174 9.62 -19.99 -40.18
C ILE A 174 10.68 -20.36 -39.13
N TYR A 175 11.93 -20.56 -39.55
CA TYR A 175 13.03 -20.87 -38.62
C TYR A 175 13.30 -19.74 -37.64
N LEU A 176 13.28 -18.48 -38.10
CA LEU A 176 13.49 -17.31 -37.26
C LEU A 176 12.36 -17.15 -36.24
N THR A 177 11.12 -17.40 -36.65
CA THR A 177 9.93 -17.39 -35.77
C THR A 177 10.04 -18.48 -34.69
N PHE A 178 10.48 -19.68 -35.06
CA PHE A 178 10.71 -20.77 -34.11
C PHE A 178 11.86 -20.48 -33.12
N LEU A 179 12.97 -19.91 -33.60
CA LEU A 179 14.08 -19.48 -32.74
C LEU A 179 13.62 -18.41 -31.74
N PHE A 180 12.87 -17.40 -32.21
CA PHE A 180 12.33 -16.35 -31.36
C PHE A 180 11.36 -16.92 -30.32
N PHE A 181 10.54 -17.90 -30.69
CA PHE A 181 9.66 -18.61 -29.76
C PHE A 181 10.45 -19.32 -28.65
N ILE A 182 11.54 -20.02 -28.96
CA ILE A 182 12.39 -20.65 -27.94
C ILE A 182 13.02 -19.60 -27.01
N LEU A 183 13.55 -18.51 -27.58
CA LEU A 183 14.17 -17.44 -26.80
C LEU A 183 13.17 -16.76 -25.87
N THR A 184 11.96 -16.47 -26.35
CA THR A 184 10.89 -15.87 -25.54
C THR A 184 10.41 -16.81 -24.44
N LEU A 185 10.33 -18.11 -24.69
CA LEU A 185 10.04 -19.11 -23.66
C LEU A 185 11.09 -19.13 -22.54
N LEU A 186 12.37 -19.15 -22.91
CA LEU A 186 13.47 -19.12 -21.94
C LEU A 186 13.44 -17.82 -21.13
N PHE A 187 13.23 -16.68 -21.81
CA PHE A 187 13.11 -15.38 -21.14
C PHE A 187 11.92 -15.32 -20.18
N THR A 188 10.76 -15.83 -20.58
CA THR A 188 9.55 -15.89 -19.74
C THR A 188 9.78 -16.77 -18.52
N PHE A 189 10.43 -17.92 -18.69
CA PHE A 189 10.79 -18.80 -17.58
C PHE A 189 11.70 -18.11 -16.55
N VAL A 190 12.75 -17.43 -17.02
CA VAL A 190 13.68 -16.70 -16.16
C VAL A 190 12.99 -15.54 -15.44
N THR A 191 12.18 -14.75 -16.15
CA THR A 191 11.48 -13.58 -15.59
C THR A 191 10.42 -13.98 -14.56
N VAL A 192 9.61 -15.01 -14.83
CA VAL A 192 8.62 -15.53 -13.87
C VAL A 192 9.29 -16.06 -12.61
N LYS A 193 10.42 -16.79 -12.74
CA LYS A 193 11.16 -17.27 -11.58
C LYS A 193 11.74 -16.13 -10.75
N ARG A 194 12.36 -15.14 -11.41
CA ARG A 194 12.96 -13.97 -10.74
C ARG A 194 11.90 -13.12 -10.01
N THR A 195 10.78 -12.87 -10.65
CA THR A 195 9.67 -12.09 -10.07
C THR A 195 9.02 -12.81 -8.90
N LYS A 196 8.88 -14.14 -8.94
CA LYS A 196 8.41 -14.94 -7.79
C LYS A 196 9.31 -14.76 -6.56
N ILE A 197 10.63 -14.81 -6.75
CA ILE A 197 11.60 -14.60 -5.66
C ILE A 197 11.44 -13.18 -5.08
N TYR A 198 11.37 -12.17 -5.95
CA TYR A 198 11.19 -10.79 -5.52
C TYR A 198 9.88 -10.56 -4.76
N LEU A 199 8.78 -11.20 -5.16
CA LEU A 199 7.50 -11.10 -4.46
C LEU A 199 7.54 -11.73 -3.06
N ILE A 200 8.28 -12.84 -2.90
CA ILE A 200 8.47 -13.47 -1.58
C ILE A 200 9.27 -12.54 -0.66
N GLU A 201 10.39 -12.00 -1.15
CA GLU A 201 11.22 -11.06 -0.39
C GLU A 201 10.43 -9.81 0.02
N LEU A 202 9.59 -9.28 -0.88
CA LEU A 202 8.73 -8.14 -0.59
C LEU A 202 7.68 -8.45 0.51
N LEU A 203 7.14 -9.67 0.51
CA LEU A 203 6.19 -10.13 1.51
C LEU A 203 6.86 -10.27 2.88
N GLU A 204 8.07 -10.84 2.94
CA GLU A 204 8.87 -10.90 4.17
C GLU A 204 9.18 -9.50 4.73
N LYS A 205 9.59 -8.56 3.87
CA LYS A 205 9.84 -7.17 4.28
C LYS A 205 8.60 -6.49 4.83
N ARG A 206 7.42 -6.76 4.26
CA ARG A 206 6.15 -6.24 4.77
C ARG A 206 5.85 -6.79 6.17
N ARG A 207 6.09 -8.08 6.38
CA ARG A 207 5.91 -8.73 7.68
C ARG A 207 6.86 -8.17 8.73
N GLU A 208 8.14 -8.01 8.41
CA GLU A 208 9.12 -7.37 9.29
C GLU A 208 8.68 -5.94 9.69
N LEU A 209 8.15 -5.17 8.73
CA LEU A 209 7.62 -3.83 8.99
C LEU A 209 6.37 -3.84 9.88
N GLU A 210 5.47 -4.79 9.70
CA GLU A 210 4.26 -4.94 10.50
C GLU A 210 4.60 -5.36 11.95
N GLU A 211 5.52 -6.31 12.11
CA GLU A 211 6.06 -6.69 13.42
C GLU A 211 6.75 -5.50 14.09
N ALA A 212 7.64 -4.79 13.39
CA ALA A 212 8.32 -3.61 13.92
C ALA A 212 7.34 -2.49 14.31
N LYS A 213 6.29 -2.27 13.50
CA LYS A 213 5.22 -1.31 13.80
C LYS A 213 4.47 -1.70 15.08
N SER A 214 4.10 -2.96 15.24
CA SER A 214 3.39 -3.45 16.44
C SER A 214 4.23 -3.26 17.72
N VAL A 215 5.52 -3.59 17.66
CA VAL A 215 6.45 -3.38 18.79
C VAL A 215 6.59 -1.90 19.11
N LEU A 216 6.67 -1.05 18.09
CA LEU A 216 6.77 0.39 18.27
C LEU A 216 5.48 0.96 18.90
N GLU A 217 4.31 0.50 18.48
CA GLU A 217 3.02 0.92 19.01
C GLU A 217 2.92 0.62 20.51
N VAL A 218 3.25 -0.61 20.93
CA VAL A 218 3.31 -1.01 22.35
C VAL A 218 4.30 -0.13 23.13
N LYS A 219 5.48 0.16 22.55
CA LYS A 219 6.49 1.01 23.20
C LYS A 219 6.01 2.45 23.37
N VAL A 220 5.34 3.00 22.36
CA VAL A 220 4.77 4.35 22.40
C VAL A 220 3.66 4.42 23.45
N GLU A 221 2.78 3.41 23.51
CA GLU A 221 1.72 3.34 24.51
C GLU A 221 2.31 3.27 25.93
N ALA A 222 3.29 2.40 26.16
CA ALA A 222 3.98 2.28 27.44
C ALA A 222 4.64 3.60 27.87
N ARG A 223 5.39 4.26 26.96
CA ARG A 223 5.99 5.58 27.26
C ARG A 223 4.96 6.66 27.51
N THR A 224 3.84 6.64 26.78
CA THR A 224 2.74 7.58 26.99
C THR A 224 2.11 7.40 28.38
N LYS A 225 1.96 6.15 28.82
CA LYS A 225 1.46 5.84 30.17
C LYS A 225 2.45 6.28 31.26
N GLU A 226 3.74 5.97 31.11
CA GLU A 226 4.80 6.41 32.04
C GLU A 226 4.82 7.95 32.17
N LEU A 227 4.73 8.68 31.05
CA LEU A 227 4.70 10.14 31.07
C LEU A 227 3.46 10.70 31.77
N ARG A 228 2.29 10.06 31.60
CA ARG A 228 1.06 10.45 32.31
C ARG A 228 1.18 10.24 33.81
N GLU A 229 1.69 9.09 34.24
CA GLU A 229 1.90 8.78 35.66
C GLU A 229 2.91 9.75 36.29
N LEU A 230 4.00 10.07 35.59
CA LEU A 230 4.98 11.06 36.04
C LEU A 230 4.34 12.45 36.17
N THR A 231 3.56 12.87 35.18
CA THR A 231 2.88 14.17 35.16
C THR A 231 1.89 14.29 36.34
N GLN A 232 1.06 13.26 36.55
CA GLN A 232 0.13 13.21 37.69
C GLN A 232 0.88 13.23 39.04
N GLY A 233 1.99 12.49 39.14
CA GLY A 233 2.84 12.51 40.34
C GLY A 233 3.46 13.88 40.62
N LEU A 234 3.91 14.59 39.58
CA LEU A 234 4.44 15.95 39.70
C LEU A 234 3.34 16.94 40.09
N GLU A 235 2.15 16.88 39.48
CA GLU A 235 1.02 17.72 39.87
C GLU A 235 0.59 17.51 41.32
N GLY A 236 0.57 16.25 41.78
CA GLY A 236 0.31 15.93 43.18
C GLY A 236 1.33 16.56 44.13
N LYS A 237 2.63 16.46 43.79
CA LYS A 237 3.71 17.11 44.56
C LYS A 237 3.60 18.63 44.55
N ILE A 238 3.28 19.24 43.40
CA ILE A 238 3.07 20.68 43.28
C ILE A 238 1.91 21.11 44.18
N LYS A 239 0.75 20.46 44.10
CA LYS A 239 -0.40 20.78 44.97
C LYS A 239 -0.07 20.67 46.46
N ALA A 240 0.63 19.61 46.86
CA ALA A 240 1.05 19.43 48.25
C ALA A 240 1.99 20.54 48.71
N ARG A 241 3.00 20.89 47.89
CA ARG A 241 3.95 21.99 48.19
C ARG A 241 3.28 23.36 48.19
N THR A 242 2.37 23.63 47.27
CA THR A 242 1.60 24.87 47.23
C THR A 242 0.74 25.02 48.50
N LYS A 243 0.11 23.93 48.96
CA LYS A 243 -0.65 23.93 50.22
C LYS A 243 0.24 24.17 51.44
N GLU A 244 1.37 23.46 51.53
CA GLU A 244 2.35 23.64 52.61
C GLU A 244 2.87 25.09 52.66
N LEU A 245 3.22 25.65 51.49
CA LEU A 245 3.65 27.04 51.38
C LEU A 245 2.56 28.01 51.81
N GLN A 246 1.31 27.79 51.39
CA GLN A 246 0.19 28.64 51.80
C GLN A 246 -0.04 28.59 53.31
N GLU A 247 0.07 27.42 53.94
CA GLU A 247 -0.02 27.28 55.39
C GLU A 247 1.09 28.04 56.12
N ARG A 248 2.34 27.95 55.63
CA ARG A 248 3.48 28.72 56.19
C ARG A 248 3.28 30.22 56.02
N VAL A 249 2.79 30.68 54.87
CA VAL A 249 2.45 32.08 54.64
C VAL A 249 1.40 32.54 55.65
N ASN A 250 0.32 31.78 55.83
CA ASN A 250 -0.73 32.10 56.79
C ASN A 250 -0.21 32.15 58.24
N GLN A 251 0.73 31.27 58.61
CA GLN A 251 1.39 31.29 59.93
C GLN A 251 2.25 32.55 60.11
N LEU A 252 3.03 32.92 59.09
CA LEU A 252 3.86 34.13 59.11
C LEU A 252 3.00 35.40 59.24
N GLU A 253 1.88 35.48 58.51
CA GLU A 253 0.93 36.60 58.63
C GLU A 253 0.33 36.71 60.03
N ARG A 254 -0.03 35.58 60.67
CA ARG A 254 -0.53 35.56 62.05
C ARG A 254 0.55 36.02 63.03
N PHE A 255 1.77 35.54 62.88
CA PHE A 255 2.90 35.96 63.70
C PHE A 255 3.16 37.47 63.57
N GLN A 256 3.15 37.99 62.34
CA GLN A 256 3.31 39.42 62.07
C GLN A 256 2.21 40.25 62.75
N LYS A 257 0.94 39.84 62.66
CA LYS A 257 -0.17 40.52 63.35
C LYS A 257 0.01 40.55 64.88
N LEU A 258 0.44 39.44 65.48
CA LEU A 258 0.72 39.38 66.91
C LEU A 258 1.89 40.28 67.33
N THR A 259 2.97 40.29 66.54
CA THR A 259 4.14 41.15 66.79
C THR A 259 3.79 42.63 66.69
N ILE A 260 3.06 43.04 65.64
CA ILE A 260 2.56 44.42 65.52
C ILE A 260 1.67 44.79 66.72
N GLY A 261 0.79 43.89 67.15
CA GLY A 261 -0.03 44.11 68.34
C GLY A 261 0.79 44.30 69.62
N ARG A 262 1.87 43.53 69.79
CA ARG A 262 2.81 43.67 70.92
C ARG A 262 3.59 44.98 70.85
N GLU A 263 4.04 45.37 69.66
CA GLU A 263 4.74 46.64 69.45
C GLU A 263 3.84 47.83 69.79
N LEU A 264 2.59 47.83 69.31
CA LEU A 264 1.60 48.84 69.65
C LEU A 264 1.34 48.90 71.17
N LYS A 265 1.19 47.75 71.83
CA LYS A 265 1.02 47.71 73.30
C LYS A 265 2.25 48.21 74.05
N MET A 266 3.46 47.90 73.59
CA MET A 266 4.69 48.44 74.17
C MET A 266 4.76 49.97 74.02
N VAL A 267 4.31 50.52 72.90
CA VAL A 267 4.24 51.98 72.70
C VAL A 267 3.24 52.62 73.67
N GLU A 268 2.06 52.03 73.87
CA GLU A 268 1.08 52.50 74.88
C GLU A 268 1.66 52.47 76.31
N LEU A 269 2.23 51.33 76.71
CA LEU A 269 2.81 51.16 78.05
C LEU A 269 3.96 52.14 78.30
N LYS A 270 4.80 52.40 77.28
CA LYS A 270 5.85 53.42 77.38
C LYS A 270 5.27 54.81 77.64
N LYS A 271 4.19 55.19 76.95
CA LYS A 271 3.49 56.47 77.18
C LYS A 271 2.88 56.56 78.58
N GLU A 272 2.27 55.49 79.09
CA GLU A 272 1.74 55.45 80.46
C GLU A 272 2.85 55.59 81.51
N ILE A 273 3.97 54.89 81.35
CA ILE A 273 5.13 55.02 82.25
C ILE A 273 5.65 56.47 82.26
N GLU A 274 5.73 57.11 81.09
CA GLU A 274 6.18 58.49 80.97
C GLU A 274 5.23 59.46 81.68
N LYS A 275 3.91 59.30 81.49
CA LYS A 275 2.89 60.08 82.19
C LYS A 275 2.92 59.87 83.71
N LEU A 276 3.03 58.61 84.18
CA LEU A 276 3.13 58.29 85.61
C LEU A 276 4.40 58.90 86.23
N LYS A 277 5.53 58.93 85.50
CA LYS A 277 6.75 59.61 85.95
C LYS A 277 6.55 61.11 86.11
N GLU A 278 5.90 61.77 85.15
CA GLU A 278 5.57 63.20 85.25
C GLU A 278 4.65 63.50 86.45
N GLU A 279 3.65 62.67 86.71
CA GLU A 279 2.77 62.78 87.87
C GLU A 279 3.55 62.60 89.19
N LEU A 280 4.43 61.60 89.28
CA LEU A 280 5.28 61.37 90.45
C LEU A 280 6.21 62.55 90.72
N GLU A 281 6.78 63.13 89.66
CA GLU A 281 7.66 64.30 89.75
C GLU A 281 6.90 65.55 90.23
N LYS A 282 5.63 65.71 89.84
CA LYS A 282 4.74 66.75 90.39
C LYS A 282 4.48 66.54 91.88
N TYR A 283 4.18 65.31 92.32
CA TYR A 283 3.96 65.01 93.75
C TYR A 283 5.20 65.29 94.59
N LEU A 284 6.40 64.96 94.09
CA LEU A 284 7.67 65.25 94.77
C LEU A 284 8.03 66.74 94.84
N ARG A 285 7.47 67.57 93.95
CA ARG A 285 7.69 69.03 93.92
C ARG A 285 6.60 69.86 94.61
N ALA A 286 5.54 69.24 95.12
CA ALA A 286 4.53 69.93 95.91
C ALA A 286 5.08 70.27 97.32
N PRO A 287 5.09 71.53 97.76
CA PRO A 287 5.56 71.90 99.08
C PRO A 287 4.47 71.63 100.12
N GLY A 288 4.47 70.44 100.75
CA GLY A 288 3.77 70.18 102.01
C GLY A 288 3.04 68.84 102.14
N GLY A 289 3.44 68.05 103.15
CA GLY A 289 2.74 66.86 103.68
C GLY A 289 3.74 65.77 104.07
N SER A 290 4.42 65.81 105.23
CA SER A 290 4.02 65.36 106.58
C SER A 290 3.38 63.96 106.66
N LEU A 291 4.16 63.05 107.27
CA LEU A 291 3.89 61.67 107.77
C LEU A 291 3.84 60.55 106.73
#